data_AF-A0A7K9PHW5-F1
#
_entry.id   AF-A0A7K9PHW5-F1
#
_cell.length_a   1.000
_cell.length_b   1.000
_cell.length_c   1.000
_cell.angle_alpha   90.00
_cell.angle_beta   90.00
_cell.angle_gamma   90.00
#
_symmetry.space_group_name_H-M   'P 1'
#
loop_
_entity.id
_entity.type
_entity.pdbx_description
1 polymer ?
#
loop_
_entity_poly.entity_id
_entity_poly.type
_entity_poly.pdbx_seq_one_letter_code
_entity_poly.pdbx_strand_id
1 'polypeptide(L)'
;REDCGGRGATLLLPRDQDELEFLNDTLQKSGRSFWIGLWKPAAGTGWTWVNGSRLDRDRFQLELRDGLGDCGTVKGERISSEDCSTELNWICQKEPTKI
;
A
#
# COMPACT_ATOMS: atom_id res chain seq x y z
N ARG A 1 0.29 7.16 -8.09
CA ARG A 1 0.43 6.05 -9.06
C ARG A 1 1.32 6.43 -10.25
N GLU A 2 1.04 7.55 -10.91
CA GLU A 2 1.77 7.99 -12.11
C GLU A 2 3.26 8.26 -11.87
N ASP A 3 3.64 8.87 -10.74
CA ASP A 3 5.06 9.11 -10.41
C ASP A 3 5.89 7.80 -10.38
N CYS A 4 5.43 6.77 -9.66
CA CYS A 4 6.10 5.47 -9.68
C CYS A 4 6.14 4.89 -11.11
N GLY A 5 5.03 4.98 -11.85
CA GLY A 5 4.96 4.50 -13.24
C GLY A 5 5.99 5.16 -14.15
N GLY A 6 6.16 6.49 -14.04
CA GLY A 6 7.17 7.26 -14.80
C GLY A 6 8.61 6.86 -14.48
N ARG A 7 8.86 6.22 -13.32
CA ARG A 7 10.17 5.70 -12.89
C ARG A 7 10.38 4.23 -13.26
N GLY A 8 9.43 3.62 -13.98
CA GLY A 8 9.41 2.19 -14.26
C GLY A 8 9.26 1.37 -12.98
N ALA A 9 8.49 1.88 -12.03
CA ALA A 9 8.20 1.30 -10.73
C ALA A 9 6.68 1.21 -10.53
N THR A 10 6.24 0.55 -9.47
CA THR A 10 4.83 0.54 -9.03
C THR A 10 4.72 1.16 -7.65
N LEU A 11 3.51 1.53 -7.23
CA LEU A 11 3.26 1.73 -5.80
C LEU A 11 3.56 0.42 -5.04
N LEU A 12 3.94 0.54 -3.78
CA LEU A 12 4.30 -0.60 -2.92
C LEU A 12 3.21 -1.67 -2.93
N LEU A 13 3.62 -2.91 -3.17
CA LEU A 13 2.85 -4.15 -3.19
C LEU A 13 3.58 -5.11 -2.23
N PRO A 14 3.40 -4.90 -0.90
CA PRO A 14 4.12 -5.68 0.10
C PRO A 14 3.78 -7.16 -0.09
N ARG A 15 4.80 -8.01 -0.01
CA ARG A 15 4.62 -9.45 -0.18
C ARG A 15 3.92 -10.03 1.04
N ASP A 16 4.30 -9.63 2.24
CA ASP A 16 3.84 -10.17 3.52
C ASP A 16 4.00 -9.14 4.66
N GLN A 17 3.61 -9.55 5.87
CA GLN A 17 3.73 -8.74 7.07
C GLN A 17 5.19 -8.41 7.43
N ASP A 18 6.13 -9.34 7.22
CA ASP A 18 7.54 -9.15 7.53
C ASP A 18 8.15 -8.01 6.69
N GLU A 19 7.75 -7.89 5.42
CA GLU A 19 8.16 -6.76 4.58
C GLU A 19 7.64 -5.41 5.12
N LEU A 20 6.43 -5.37 5.68
CA LEU A 20 5.89 -4.16 6.31
C LEU A 20 6.62 -3.80 7.59
N GLU A 21 7.00 -4.78 8.40
CA GLU A 21 7.80 -4.58 9.62
C GLU A 21 9.20 -4.03 9.27
N PHE A 22 9.86 -4.62 8.27
CA PHE A 22 11.14 -4.13 7.76
C PHE A 22 11.05 -2.69 7.23
N LEU A 23 9.98 -2.37 6.50
CA LEU A 23 9.74 -1.01 6.02
C LEU A 23 9.50 -0.03 7.16
N ASN A 24 8.74 -0.43 8.19
CA ASN A 24 8.50 0.39 9.38
C ASN A 24 9.82 0.74 10.09
N ASP A 25 10.70 -0.24 10.26
CA ASP A 25 12.04 -0.04 10.81
C ASP A 25 12.92 0.87 9.94
N THR A 26 12.89 0.66 8.61
CA THR A 26 13.61 1.50 7.64
C THR A 26 13.12 2.96 7.67
N LEU A 27 11.82 3.16 7.89
CA LEU A 27 11.18 4.47 8.06
C LEU A 27 11.33 5.03 9.47
N GLN A 28 12.19 4.42 10.30
CA GLN A 28 12.49 4.82 11.69
C GLN A 28 11.24 4.94 12.55
N LYS A 29 10.24 4.08 12.33
CA LYS A 29 8.99 4.06 13.09
C LYS A 29 8.30 5.44 13.13
N SER A 30 8.39 6.19 12.03
CA SER A 30 7.96 7.60 11.99
C SER A 30 6.47 7.84 12.30
N GLY A 31 5.64 6.79 12.34
CA GLY A 31 4.20 6.88 12.60
C GLY A 31 3.41 7.58 11.48
N ARG A 32 4.08 8.00 10.40
CA ARG A 32 3.48 8.63 9.22
C ARG A 32 2.78 7.58 8.36
N SER A 33 1.72 8.03 7.69
CA SER A 33 1.01 7.23 6.69
C SER A 33 1.59 7.45 5.31
N PHE A 34 1.72 6.37 4.53
CA PHE A 34 2.17 6.43 3.15
C PHE A 34 1.22 5.69 2.22
N TRP A 35 0.97 6.25 1.03
CA TRP A 35 0.21 5.58 -0.01
C TRP A 35 0.93 4.31 -0.50
N ILE A 36 0.17 3.23 -0.61
CA ILE A 36 0.61 1.95 -1.18
C ILE A 36 -0.27 1.56 -2.37
N GLY A 37 0.04 0.44 -3.00
CA GLY A 37 -0.62 -0.03 -4.21
C GLY A 37 -1.98 -0.68 -3.99
N LEU A 38 -2.62 -0.47 -2.84
CA LEU A 38 -3.91 -1.06 -2.50
C LEU A 38 -5.05 -0.06 -2.77
N TRP A 39 -6.13 -0.52 -3.38
CA TRP A 39 -7.32 0.29 -3.63
C TRP A 39 -8.60 -0.56 -3.65
N LYS A 40 -9.75 0.06 -3.44
CA LYS A 40 -11.07 -0.58 -3.51
C LYS A 40 -11.79 -0.13 -4.79
N PRO A 41 -12.05 -1.03 -5.75
CA PRO A 41 -12.81 -0.68 -6.95
C PRO A 41 -14.28 -0.39 -6.62
N ALA A 42 -14.86 0.60 -7.29
CA ALA A 42 -16.26 0.99 -7.13
C ALA A 42 -17.27 -0.15 -7.39
N ALA A 43 -16.86 -1.19 -8.13
CA ALA A 43 -17.70 -2.34 -8.49
C ALA A 43 -17.92 -3.36 -7.35
N GLY A 44 -17.53 -3.06 -6.11
CA GLY A 44 -17.80 -3.93 -4.95
C GLY A 44 -16.95 -5.22 -4.90
N THR A 45 -15.89 -5.31 -5.71
CA THR A 45 -15.05 -6.53 -5.83
C THR A 45 -14.06 -6.72 -4.68
N GLY A 46 -14.07 -5.85 -3.67
CA GLY A 46 -13.17 -5.86 -2.53
C GLY A 46 -11.81 -5.23 -2.83
N TRP A 47 -10.95 -5.17 -1.80
CA TRP A 47 -9.62 -4.56 -1.89
C TRP A 47 -8.72 -5.29 -2.88
N THR A 48 -8.11 -4.54 -3.78
CA THR A 48 -7.35 -5.01 -4.93
C THR A 48 -6.03 -4.26 -5.00
N TRP A 49 -4.97 -4.98 -5.35
CA TRP A 49 -3.63 -4.44 -5.57
C TRP A 49 -3.49 -3.87 -6.98
N VAL A 50 -2.53 -2.97 -7.20
CA VAL A 50 -2.31 -2.36 -8.54
C VAL A 50 -1.90 -3.34 -9.63
N ASN A 51 -1.42 -4.54 -9.27
CA ASN A 51 -1.14 -5.63 -10.21
C ASN A 51 -2.39 -6.49 -10.54
N GLY A 52 -3.55 -6.16 -9.95
CA GLY A 52 -4.82 -6.87 -10.15
C GLY A 52 -5.08 -8.02 -9.18
N SER A 53 -4.15 -8.39 -8.30
CA SER A 53 -4.41 -9.43 -7.29
C SER A 53 -5.31 -8.91 -6.18
N ARG A 54 -6.05 -9.81 -5.51
CA ARG A 54 -6.89 -9.46 -4.36
C ARG A 54 -6.08 -9.42 -3.07
N LEU A 55 -6.51 -8.58 -2.14
CA LEU A 55 -5.96 -8.59 -0.79
C LEU A 55 -6.31 -9.90 -0.08
N ASP A 56 -5.28 -10.61 0.36
CA ASP A 56 -5.41 -11.70 1.33
C ASP A 56 -5.40 -11.10 2.74
N ARG A 57 -6.52 -11.24 3.46
CA ARG A 57 -6.71 -10.57 4.75
C ARG A 57 -5.97 -11.26 5.90
N ASP A 58 -5.59 -12.52 5.73
CA ASP A 58 -4.91 -13.29 6.77
C ASP A 58 -3.39 -13.06 6.76
N ARG A 59 -2.86 -12.42 5.71
CA ARG A 59 -1.42 -12.15 5.53
C ARG A 59 -0.93 -10.85 6.15
N PHE A 60 -1.84 -9.96 6.52
CA PHE A 60 -1.50 -8.60 6.93
C PHE A 60 -2.28 -8.17 8.17
N GLN A 61 -1.67 -7.29 8.96
CA GLN A 61 -2.37 -6.55 9.99
C GLN A 61 -3.18 -5.42 9.33
N LEU A 62 -4.51 -5.50 9.43
CA LEU A 62 -5.43 -4.59 8.73
C LEU A 62 -6.19 -3.67 9.69
N GLU A 63 -6.36 -2.42 9.26
CA GLU A 63 -7.23 -1.39 9.81
C GLU A 63 -8.07 -0.75 8.69
N LEU A 64 -8.63 -1.61 7.83
CA LEU A 64 -9.50 -1.22 6.74
C LEU A 64 -10.90 -0.97 7.31
N ARG A 65 -11.36 0.28 7.28
CA ARG A 65 -12.67 0.66 7.80
C ARG A 65 -13.59 1.03 6.64
N ASP A 66 -14.80 0.49 6.65
CA ASP A 66 -15.77 0.82 5.60
C ASP A 66 -16.22 2.28 5.70
N GLY A 67 -16.32 2.94 4.55
CA GLY A 67 -16.69 4.35 4.44
C GLY A 67 -15.57 5.37 4.70
N LEU A 68 -14.34 4.94 5.01
CA LEU A 68 -13.19 5.83 5.28
C LEU A 68 -12.28 6.08 4.06
N GLY A 69 -12.70 5.66 2.88
CA GLY A 69 -11.98 5.87 1.64
C GLY A 69 -11.58 4.56 0.95
N ASP A 70 -11.25 4.70 -0.34
CA ASP A 70 -11.02 3.59 -1.25
C ASP A 70 -9.53 3.40 -1.60
N CYS A 71 -8.63 4.11 -0.92
CA CYS A 71 -7.19 3.98 -1.12
C CYS A 71 -6.51 3.45 0.15
N GLY A 72 -5.58 2.51 -0.03
CA GLY A 72 -4.85 1.91 1.06
C GLY A 72 -3.57 2.66 1.39
N THR A 73 -3.28 2.78 2.68
CA THR A 73 -2.04 3.32 3.22
C THR A 73 -1.35 2.29 4.10
N VAL A 74 -0.06 2.50 4.37
CA VAL A 74 0.64 1.84 5.48
C VAL A 74 0.93 2.87 6.56
N LYS A 75 0.65 2.54 7.82
CA LYS A 75 0.99 3.33 9.00
C LYS A 75 1.62 2.42 10.06
N GLY A 76 2.90 2.63 10.34
CA GLY A 76 3.69 1.65 11.07
C GLY A 76 3.83 0.38 10.23
N GLU A 77 3.42 -0.76 10.78
CA GLU A 77 3.39 -2.06 10.08
C GLU A 77 1.98 -2.50 9.66
N ARG A 78 0.97 -1.61 9.79
CA ARG A 78 -0.43 -1.93 9.53
C ARG A 78 -0.91 -1.28 8.24
N ILE A 79 -1.77 -1.98 7.51
CA ILE A 79 -2.45 -1.44 6.33
C ILE A 79 -3.77 -0.81 6.76
N SER A 80 -3.98 0.45 6.39
CA SER A 80 -5.19 1.22 6.72
C SER A 80 -5.87 1.74 5.45
N SER A 81 -7.13 2.19 5.57
CA SER A 81 -7.86 2.85 4.48
C SER A 81 -7.91 4.35 4.70
N GLU A 82 -7.80 5.14 3.64
CA GLU A 82 -7.86 6.60 3.67
C GLU A 82 -8.54 7.16 2.40
N ASP A 83 -9.08 8.38 2.49
CA ASP A 83 -9.62 9.10 1.33
C ASP A 83 -8.51 9.35 0.31
N CYS A 84 -8.71 8.88 -0.93
CA CYS A 84 -7.75 9.00 -2.03
C CYS A 84 -7.32 10.44 -2.36
N SER A 85 -8.09 11.44 -1.96
CA SER A 85 -7.78 12.87 -2.13
C SER A 85 -6.85 13.42 -1.04
N THR A 86 -6.56 12.65 0.01
CA THR A 86 -5.70 13.08 1.11
C THR A 86 -4.25 13.24 0.66
N GLU A 87 -3.62 14.35 1.06
CA GLU A 87 -2.23 14.64 0.73
C GLU A 87 -1.27 13.82 1.62
N LEU A 88 -0.80 12.69 1.11
CA LEU A 88 0.23 11.85 1.73
C LEU A 88 1.38 11.59 0.76
N ASN A 89 2.55 11.29 1.31
CA ASN A 89 3.67 10.75 0.54
C ASN A 89 3.37 9.30 0.13
N TRP A 90 4.10 8.79 -0.86
CA TRP A 90 3.93 7.42 -1.38
C TRP A 90 5.25 6.66 -1.39
N ILE A 91 5.15 5.33 -1.37
CA ILE A 91 6.31 4.43 -1.50
C ILE A 91 6.21 3.75 -2.86
N CYS A 92 7.28 3.87 -3.66
CA CYS A 92 7.43 3.12 -4.90
C CYS A 92 8.29 1.88 -4.66
N GLN A 93 7.94 0.77 -5.31
CA GLN A 93 8.78 -0.42 -5.39
C GLN A 93 9.15 -0.73 -6.84
N LYS A 94 10.31 -1.33 -7.03
CA LYS A 94 10.80 -1.76 -8.34
C LYS A 94 11.55 -3.07 -8.16
N GLU A 95 11.35 -3.99 -9.11
CA GLU A 95 12.12 -5.23 -9.15
C GLU A 95 13.61 -4.91 -9.39
N PRO A 96 14.53 -5.59 -8.67
CA PRO A 96 15.94 -5.47 -8.96
C PRO A 96 16.21 -5.88 -10.40
N THR A 97 16.95 -5.06 -11.15
CA THR A 97 17.43 -5.48 -12.47
C THR A 97 18.38 -6.66 -12.27
N LYS A 98 18.09 -7.83 -12.85
CA LYS A 98 19.07 -8.90 -12.91
C LYS A 98 20.23 -8.41 -13.76
N ILE A 99 21.40 -8.29 -13.14
CA ILE A 99 22.68 -7.98 -13.80
C ILE A 99 23.25 -9.27 -14.36
#